data_AF-A0AA42Q784-F1
#
_entry.id   AF-A0AA42Q784-F1
#
_cell.length_a   1.000
_cell.length_b   1.000
_cell.length_c   1.000
_cell.angle_alpha   90.00
_cell.angle_beta   90.00
_cell.angle_gamma   90.00
#
_symmetry.space_group_name_H-M   'P 1'
#
loop_
_entity.id
_entity.type
_entity.pdbx_description
1 polymer ?
#
loop_
_entity_poly.entity_id
_entity_poly.type
_entity_poly.pdbx_seq_one_letter_code
_entity_poly.pdbx_strand_id
1 'polypeptide(L)'
;MLDKGHGQVIRLFRFADAFKYIEAQTPVAAHRIVIDIDRDVRAITRCNDWWQLLDVPTPSYVLLNAENGHAHVFYELETAVATHDAARTAPLRYLAAIEAALRVALGGDVGYAGFICKNPHSQAWELHRGRRELYSLPELADYLTLPRLEDLKREPSGFGRNCTLFDGLRQWAYRAVGGYREGTVEAWSQAVYDQAMGLNNFPQPLMDSEIRATAKSVSKWVWKHFGTGAAAEVFSTTQKIRQKRGAAKKRAIKTADVVTAIAKLQAQGKRVSKTAVAEIIGCSQQNLSKHYADLFVSYKKQSTT
;
A
#
# COMPACT_ATOMS: atom_id res chain seq x y z
N MET A 1 -4.38 -20.95 4.94
CA MET A 1 -4.93 -21.88 3.92
C MET A 1 -6.40 -22.08 4.23
N LEU A 2 -7.28 -22.01 3.23
CA LEU A 2 -8.71 -21.84 3.45
C LEU A 2 -9.56 -22.86 2.69
N ASP A 3 -10.60 -23.35 3.38
CA ASP A 3 -11.74 -24.06 2.83
C ASP A 3 -13.01 -23.24 3.16
N LYS A 4 -13.99 -23.15 2.26
CA LYS A 4 -15.08 -22.14 2.30
C LYS A 4 -16.03 -22.25 3.51
N GLY A 5 -15.79 -23.16 4.46
CA GLY A 5 -16.57 -23.36 5.69
C GLY A 5 -15.80 -23.25 7.02
N HIS A 6 -14.50 -22.92 7.02
CA HIS A 6 -13.69 -22.86 8.25
C HIS A 6 -12.87 -21.56 8.36
N GLY A 7 -12.62 -21.11 9.60
CA GLY A 7 -11.84 -19.90 9.89
C GLY A 7 -10.39 -19.96 9.40
N GLN A 8 -9.71 -18.80 9.37
CA GLN A 8 -8.30 -18.68 8.96
C GLN A 8 -7.38 -19.49 9.88
N VAL A 9 -6.63 -20.45 9.30
CA VAL A 9 -5.63 -21.25 10.03
C VAL A 9 -4.28 -21.15 9.31
N ILE A 10 -3.24 -20.80 10.08
CA ILE A 10 -1.84 -20.85 9.65
C ILE A 10 -1.43 -22.33 9.60
N ARG A 11 -0.96 -22.79 8.43
CA ARG A 11 -0.57 -24.19 8.19
C ARG A 11 0.80 -24.26 7.53
N LEU A 12 1.49 -25.38 7.74
CA LEU A 12 2.76 -25.67 7.08
C LEU A 12 2.58 -25.81 5.56
N PHE A 13 3.62 -25.43 4.81
CA PHE A 13 3.65 -25.46 3.35
C PHE A 13 3.29 -26.83 2.76
N ARG A 14 3.67 -27.94 3.41
CA ARG A 14 3.36 -29.30 2.93
C ARG A 14 1.87 -29.62 2.74
N PHE A 15 0.99 -28.79 3.30
CA PHE A 15 -0.46 -28.92 3.14
C PHE A 15 -1.03 -28.03 2.03
N ALA A 16 -0.19 -27.27 1.31
CA ALA A 16 -0.64 -26.26 0.35
C ALA A 16 -1.53 -26.86 -0.74
N ASP A 17 -1.16 -28.01 -1.30
CA ASP A 17 -1.85 -28.63 -2.43
C ASP A 17 -3.31 -29.00 -2.10
N ALA A 18 -3.62 -29.20 -0.81
CA ALA A 18 -4.96 -29.55 -0.34
C ALA A 18 -5.95 -28.37 -0.34
N PHE A 19 -5.50 -27.12 -0.55
CA PHE A 19 -6.35 -25.94 -0.45
C PHE A 19 -6.36 -25.11 -1.73
N LYS A 20 -7.57 -24.77 -2.18
CA LYS A 20 -7.78 -23.89 -3.34
C LYS A 20 -7.32 -22.46 -3.07
N TYR A 21 -7.44 -21.98 -1.83
CA TYR A 21 -7.14 -20.59 -1.46
C TYR A 21 -6.15 -20.48 -0.31
N ILE A 22 -5.37 -19.40 -0.33
CA ILE A 22 -4.39 -19.04 0.70
C ILE A 22 -4.58 -17.58 1.11
N GLU A 23 -3.99 -17.21 2.24
CA GLU A 23 -3.80 -15.80 2.53
C GLU A 23 -2.65 -15.26 1.67
N ALA A 24 -2.85 -14.08 1.08
CA ALA A 24 -1.87 -13.46 0.21
C ALA A 24 -0.65 -12.96 0.98
N GLN A 25 -0.81 -12.63 2.26
CA GLN A 25 0.17 -11.92 3.08
C GLN A 25 0.48 -12.69 4.37
N THR A 26 1.56 -12.29 5.04
CA THR A 26 1.79 -12.71 6.43
C THR A 26 1.04 -11.76 7.36
N PRO A 27 0.81 -12.14 8.64
CA PRO A 27 0.12 -11.27 9.59
C PRO A 27 0.79 -9.91 9.84
N VAL A 28 2.07 -9.74 9.49
CA VAL A 28 2.87 -8.56 9.83
C VAL A 28 3.46 -7.83 8.63
N ALA A 29 3.39 -8.41 7.42
CA ALA A 29 3.95 -7.80 6.23
C ALA A 29 3.24 -8.21 4.94
N ALA A 30 3.12 -7.24 4.03
CA ALA A 30 2.70 -7.45 2.65
C ALA A 30 3.92 -7.76 1.76
N HIS A 31 3.94 -8.95 1.18
CA HIS A 31 5.01 -9.43 0.30
C HIS A 31 4.67 -9.28 -1.18
N ARG A 32 3.40 -9.02 -1.49
CA ARG A 32 2.89 -8.98 -2.86
C ARG A 32 1.69 -8.05 -2.99
N ILE A 33 1.42 -7.62 -4.21
CA ILE A 33 0.15 -6.98 -4.58
C ILE A 33 -0.66 -8.02 -5.36
N VAL A 34 -1.94 -8.19 -4.99
CA VAL A 34 -2.86 -9.08 -5.67
C VAL A 34 -4.03 -8.28 -6.19
N ILE A 35 -4.28 -8.34 -7.50
CA ILE A 35 -5.43 -7.71 -8.14
C ILE A 35 -6.37 -8.81 -8.61
N ASP A 36 -7.61 -8.79 -8.12
CA ASP A 36 -8.64 -9.72 -8.54
C ASP A 36 -9.41 -9.18 -9.75
N ILE A 37 -9.70 -10.05 -10.70
CA ILE A 37 -10.37 -9.74 -11.96
C ILE A 37 -11.60 -10.65 -12.06
N ASP A 38 -12.76 -10.08 -11.71
CA ASP A 38 -14.05 -10.76 -11.76
C ASP A 38 -14.73 -10.63 -13.13
N ARG A 39 -14.00 -10.99 -14.17
CA ARG A 39 -14.53 -11.16 -15.53
C ARG A 39 -13.70 -12.18 -16.28
N ASP A 40 -14.28 -12.77 -17.32
CA ASP A 40 -13.55 -13.69 -18.18
C ASP A 40 -12.48 -12.94 -18.98
N VAL A 41 -11.22 -13.07 -18.57
CA VAL A 41 -10.10 -12.39 -19.25
C VAL A 41 -9.84 -12.96 -20.65
N ARG A 42 -10.31 -14.18 -20.95
CA ARG A 42 -10.20 -14.80 -22.28
C ARG A 42 -11.12 -14.16 -23.30
N ALA A 43 -12.12 -13.39 -22.85
CA ALA A 43 -12.93 -12.56 -23.73
C ALA A 43 -12.15 -11.36 -24.30
N ILE A 44 -11.04 -10.96 -23.65
CA ILE A 44 -10.19 -9.85 -24.10
C ILE A 44 -9.24 -10.31 -25.22
N THR A 45 -8.62 -11.48 -25.05
CA THR A 45 -7.77 -12.12 -26.06
C THR A 45 -7.75 -13.62 -25.86
N ARG A 46 -7.51 -14.37 -26.95
CA ARG A 46 -7.35 -15.82 -26.92
C ARG A 46 -6.08 -16.28 -26.19
N CYS A 47 -5.15 -15.35 -25.92
CA CYS A 47 -3.92 -15.63 -25.21
C CYS A 47 -4.06 -15.30 -23.72
N ASN A 48 -3.54 -16.17 -22.85
CA ASN A 48 -3.60 -15.99 -21.39
C ASN A 48 -2.62 -14.92 -20.87
N ASP A 49 -2.17 -14.00 -21.72
CA ASP A 49 -1.26 -12.90 -21.47
C ASP A 49 -1.87 -11.52 -21.81
N TRP A 50 -3.20 -11.40 -21.71
CA TRP A 50 -3.99 -10.19 -21.98
C TRP A 50 -3.43 -8.89 -21.37
N TRP A 51 -2.71 -8.98 -20.25
CA TRP A 51 -2.05 -7.82 -19.64
C TRP A 51 -0.99 -7.19 -20.54
N GLN A 52 -0.43 -7.92 -21.51
CA GLN A 52 0.50 -7.36 -22.50
C GLN A 52 -0.17 -6.36 -23.46
N LEU A 53 -1.50 -6.41 -23.57
CA LEU A 53 -2.29 -5.45 -24.33
C LEU A 53 -2.55 -4.17 -23.54
N LEU A 54 -2.13 -4.13 -22.27
CA LEU A 54 -2.26 -2.99 -21.39
C LEU A 54 -0.89 -2.38 -21.11
N ASP A 55 -0.85 -1.07 -20.88
CA ASP A 55 0.35 -0.36 -20.42
C ASP A 55 0.55 -0.59 -18.91
N VAL A 56 0.80 -1.84 -18.52
CA VAL A 56 1.00 -2.28 -17.14
C VAL A 56 2.33 -3.05 -17.01
N PRO A 57 2.98 -3.03 -15.84
CA PRO A 57 4.15 -3.86 -15.63
C PRO A 57 3.80 -5.34 -15.81
N THR A 58 4.74 -6.14 -16.33
CA THR A 58 4.54 -7.59 -16.48
C THR A 58 4.28 -8.22 -15.10
N PRO A 59 3.14 -8.92 -14.88
CA PRO A 59 2.88 -9.61 -13.63
C PRO A 59 3.97 -10.63 -13.30
N SER A 60 4.20 -10.88 -12.03
CA SER A 60 5.04 -12.01 -11.60
C SER A 60 4.40 -13.34 -12.03
N TYR A 61 3.09 -13.47 -11.82
CA TYR A 61 2.28 -14.55 -12.33
C TYR A 61 0.78 -14.21 -12.27
N VAL A 62 -0.02 -15.02 -12.97
CA VAL A 62 -1.47 -14.96 -12.98
C VAL A 62 -2.04 -16.34 -12.67
N LEU A 63 -3.06 -16.37 -11.82
CA LEU A 63 -3.84 -17.57 -11.52
C LEU A 63 -5.24 -17.42 -12.10
N LEU A 64 -5.51 -18.19 -13.16
CA LEU A 64 -6.77 -18.19 -13.89
C LEU A 64 -7.67 -19.32 -13.40
N ASN A 65 -8.96 -19.03 -13.25
CA ASN A 65 -9.97 -20.06 -13.11
C ASN A 65 -10.41 -20.52 -14.50
N ALA A 66 -10.11 -21.78 -14.86
CA ALA A 66 -10.46 -22.35 -16.15
C ALA A 66 -11.98 -22.37 -16.42
N GLU A 67 -12.80 -22.44 -15.36
CA GLU A 67 -14.26 -22.55 -15.49
C GLU A 67 -14.89 -21.23 -15.95
N ASN A 68 -14.54 -20.10 -15.32
CA ASN A 68 -15.20 -18.81 -15.55
C ASN A 68 -14.27 -17.70 -16.08
N GLY A 69 -12.97 -17.98 -16.19
CA GLY A 69 -11.98 -17.04 -16.70
C GLY A 69 -11.60 -15.90 -15.74
N HIS A 70 -12.06 -15.93 -14.49
CA HIS A 70 -11.66 -14.95 -13.48
C HIS A 70 -10.19 -15.16 -13.10
N ALA A 71 -9.47 -14.09 -12.81
CA ALA A 71 -8.02 -14.15 -12.62
C ALA A 71 -7.56 -13.39 -11.38
N HIS A 72 -6.58 -13.94 -10.66
CA HIS A 72 -5.78 -13.15 -9.71
C HIS A 72 -4.44 -12.84 -10.36
N VAL A 73 -4.08 -11.55 -10.42
CA VAL A 73 -2.82 -11.05 -10.96
C VAL A 73 -1.89 -10.68 -9.81
N PHE A 74 -0.66 -11.18 -9.85
CA PHE A 74 0.29 -11.06 -8.75
C PHE A 74 1.54 -10.26 -9.14
N TYR A 75 1.96 -9.37 -8.24
CA TYR A 75 3.24 -8.67 -8.28
C TYR A 75 4.00 -8.93 -6.97
N GLU A 76 5.06 -9.73 -7.02
CA GLU A 76 5.88 -10.05 -5.85
C GLU A 76 6.89 -8.93 -5.58
N LEU A 77 7.03 -8.55 -4.30
CA LEU A 77 7.86 -7.43 -3.86
C LEU A 77 9.23 -7.92 -3.37
N GLU A 78 10.28 -7.22 -3.75
CA GLU A 78 11.65 -7.46 -3.27
C GLU A 78 11.76 -7.17 -1.77
N THR A 79 11.18 -6.05 -1.34
CA THR A 79 11.12 -5.64 0.06
C THR A 79 9.67 -5.66 0.52
N ALA A 80 9.37 -6.53 1.49
CA ALA A 80 8.05 -6.59 2.09
C ALA A 80 7.72 -5.30 2.85
N VAL A 81 6.46 -4.89 2.80
CA VAL A 81 5.95 -3.71 3.50
C VAL A 81 5.33 -4.13 4.80
N ALA A 82 5.89 -3.70 5.93
CA ALA A 82 5.33 -3.99 7.24
C ALA A 82 3.89 -3.42 7.36
N THR A 83 2.96 -4.25 7.81
CA THR A 83 1.53 -3.95 7.98
C THR A 83 1.09 -3.89 9.45
N HIS A 84 2.00 -4.19 10.38
CA HIS A 84 1.72 -4.15 11.82
C HIS A 84 1.65 -2.70 12.36
N ASP A 85 1.17 -2.56 13.60
CA ASP A 85 0.90 -1.28 14.27
C ASP A 85 2.09 -0.32 14.41
N ALA A 86 3.27 -0.84 14.72
CA ALA A 86 4.51 -0.08 14.83
C ALA A 86 5.17 0.23 13.47
N ALA A 87 4.59 -0.20 12.36
CA ALA A 87 5.16 0.01 11.03
C ALA A 87 5.10 1.48 10.60
N ARG A 88 6.02 1.86 9.71
CA ARG A 88 6.00 3.19 9.09
C ARG A 88 4.79 3.27 8.14
N THR A 89 3.92 4.26 8.36
CA THR A 89 2.73 4.45 7.53
C THR A 89 3.05 4.87 6.09
N ALA A 90 4.19 5.54 5.86
CA ALA A 90 4.54 6.05 4.54
C ALA A 90 4.72 4.94 3.47
N PRO A 91 5.50 3.86 3.72
CA PRO A 91 5.54 2.69 2.84
C PRO A 91 4.17 2.06 2.59
N LEU A 92 3.34 1.90 3.63
CA LEU A 92 1.99 1.31 3.48
C LEU A 92 1.08 2.15 2.58
N ARG A 93 1.13 3.48 2.70
CA ARG A 93 0.40 4.40 1.82
C ARG A 93 0.92 4.34 0.39
N TYR A 94 2.23 4.19 0.21
CA TYR A 94 2.83 4.09 -1.11
C TYR A 94 2.42 2.79 -1.79
N LEU A 95 2.43 1.68 -1.04
CA LEU A 95 1.86 0.41 -1.47
C LEU A 95 0.39 0.53 -1.87
N ALA A 96 -0.44 1.17 -1.04
CA ALA A 96 -1.87 1.37 -1.33
C ALA A 96 -2.10 2.21 -2.61
N ALA A 97 -1.25 3.22 -2.86
CA ALA A 97 -1.33 4.02 -4.08
C ALA A 97 -0.98 3.21 -5.34
N ILE A 98 0.07 2.38 -5.26
CA ILE A 98 0.47 1.49 -6.35
C ILE A 98 -0.60 0.42 -6.60
N GLU A 99 -1.14 -0.19 -5.54
CA GLU A 99 -2.24 -1.15 -5.63
C GLU A 99 -3.45 -0.52 -6.33
N ALA A 100 -3.87 0.68 -5.92
CA ALA A 100 -5.00 1.37 -6.56
C ALA A 100 -4.75 1.68 -8.04
N ALA A 101 -3.55 2.13 -8.39
CA ALA A 101 -3.18 2.38 -9.79
C ALA A 101 -3.17 1.09 -10.63
N LEU A 102 -2.61 0.00 -10.11
CA LEU A 102 -2.64 -1.31 -10.76
C LEU A 102 -4.06 -1.82 -10.93
N ARG A 103 -4.91 -1.65 -9.91
CA ARG A 103 -6.32 -2.05 -9.97
C ARG A 103 -7.05 -1.32 -11.08
N VAL A 104 -6.90 -0.01 -11.18
CA VAL A 104 -7.52 0.77 -12.26
C VAL A 104 -6.98 0.31 -13.62
N ALA A 105 -5.67 0.18 -13.76
CA ALA A 105 -5.05 -0.17 -15.04
C ALA A 105 -5.44 -1.57 -15.53
N LEU A 106 -5.61 -2.52 -14.61
CA LEU A 106 -6.07 -3.89 -14.92
C LEU A 106 -7.60 -4.02 -14.90
N GLY A 107 -8.34 -2.98 -14.53
CA GLY A 107 -9.78 -3.03 -14.29
C GLY A 107 -10.19 -4.01 -13.18
N GLY A 108 -9.38 -4.16 -12.14
CA GLY A 108 -9.66 -5.11 -11.06
C GLY A 108 -10.83 -4.72 -10.15
N ASP A 109 -11.34 -5.70 -9.42
CA ASP A 109 -12.44 -5.52 -8.48
C ASP A 109 -12.04 -4.57 -7.34
N VAL A 110 -12.83 -3.52 -7.17
CA VAL A 110 -12.68 -2.51 -6.10
C VAL A 110 -13.05 -3.09 -4.73
N GLY A 111 -13.94 -4.10 -4.71
CA GLY A 111 -14.38 -4.80 -3.51
C GLY A 111 -13.33 -5.73 -2.93
N TYR A 112 -12.48 -6.31 -3.77
CA TYR A 112 -11.50 -7.30 -3.37
C TYR A 112 -10.57 -6.81 -2.25
N ALA A 113 -10.56 -7.56 -1.16
CA ALA A 113 -9.89 -7.13 0.05
C ALA A 113 -8.38 -7.34 0.08
N GLY A 114 -7.81 -8.08 -0.87
CA GLY A 114 -6.38 -8.38 -0.92
C GLY A 114 -5.92 -9.45 0.07
N PHE A 115 -6.82 -10.03 0.89
CA PHE A 115 -6.48 -10.99 1.94
C PHE A 115 -6.43 -12.43 1.46
N ILE A 116 -7.46 -12.90 0.76
CA ILE A 116 -7.58 -14.30 0.32
C ILE A 116 -7.35 -14.35 -1.17
N CYS A 117 -6.36 -15.13 -1.60
CA CYS A 117 -6.07 -15.30 -3.01
C CYS A 117 -6.06 -16.77 -3.44
N LYS A 118 -6.18 -17.00 -4.76
CA LYS A 118 -5.96 -18.30 -5.38
C LYS A 118 -4.56 -18.83 -4.99
N ASN A 119 -4.49 -20.12 -4.71
CA ASN A 119 -3.24 -20.78 -4.31
C ASN A 119 -2.43 -21.25 -5.52
N PRO A 120 -1.22 -20.74 -5.78
CA PRO A 120 -0.42 -21.15 -6.93
C PRO A 120 0.05 -22.61 -6.91
N HIS A 121 -0.10 -23.30 -5.78
CA HIS A 121 0.21 -24.73 -5.65
C HIS A 121 -1.02 -25.63 -5.86
N SER A 122 -2.21 -25.05 -5.94
CA SER A 122 -3.42 -25.83 -6.19
C SER A 122 -3.57 -26.14 -7.67
N GLN A 123 -3.88 -27.39 -8.00
CA GLN A 123 -4.22 -27.82 -9.36
C GLN A 123 -5.56 -27.25 -9.86
N ALA A 124 -6.33 -26.58 -8.99
CA ALA A 124 -7.60 -25.97 -9.37
C ALA A 124 -7.45 -24.74 -10.27
N TRP A 125 -6.25 -24.16 -10.40
CA TRP A 125 -6.00 -22.93 -11.13
C TRP A 125 -4.95 -23.12 -12.22
N GLU A 126 -5.14 -22.46 -13.35
CA GLU A 126 -4.13 -22.37 -14.40
C GLU A 126 -3.11 -21.29 -14.02
N LEU A 127 -1.85 -21.70 -13.83
CA LEU A 127 -0.75 -20.81 -13.48
C LEU A 127 -0.02 -20.33 -14.74
N HIS A 128 -0.10 -19.03 -15.00
CA HIS A 128 0.68 -18.36 -16.05
C HIS A 128 1.81 -17.56 -15.42
N ARG A 129 3.06 -17.93 -15.73
CA ARG A 129 4.23 -17.24 -15.19
C ARG A 129 4.60 -16.06 -16.08
N GLY A 130 4.89 -14.92 -15.45
CA GLY A 130 5.42 -13.74 -16.13
C GLY A 130 6.84 -13.45 -15.68
N ARG A 131 7.05 -12.30 -15.04
CA ARG A 131 8.35 -11.84 -14.57
C ARG A 131 8.88 -12.73 -13.43
N ARG A 132 10.17 -13.08 -13.49
CA ARG A 132 10.84 -13.88 -12.44
C ARG A 132 11.43 -13.02 -11.33
N GLU A 133 11.92 -11.83 -11.65
CA GLU A 133 12.51 -10.90 -10.71
C GLU A 133 11.43 -10.22 -9.85
N LEU A 134 11.80 -9.93 -8.61
CA LEU A 134 10.95 -9.23 -7.66
C LEU A 134 10.93 -7.73 -7.98
N TYR A 135 9.79 -7.10 -7.71
CA TYR A 135 9.62 -5.67 -7.92
C TYR A 135 10.01 -4.85 -6.68
N SER A 136 10.71 -3.75 -6.90
CA SER A 136 10.70 -2.67 -5.91
C SER A 136 9.43 -1.81 -6.07
N LEU A 137 8.94 -1.21 -4.99
CA LEU A 137 7.80 -0.26 -5.09
C LEU A 137 8.11 0.94 -6.00
N PRO A 138 9.32 1.56 -5.96
CA PRO A 138 9.69 2.60 -6.92
C PRO A 138 9.61 2.13 -8.37
N GLU A 139 10.05 0.91 -8.65
CA GLU A 139 9.98 0.34 -10.00
C GLU A 139 8.53 0.22 -10.48
N LEU A 140 7.63 -0.38 -9.69
CA LEU A 140 6.20 -0.48 -10.07
C LEU A 140 5.59 0.89 -10.33
N ALA A 141 5.92 1.88 -9.49
CA ALA A 141 5.42 3.24 -9.66
C ALA A 141 5.92 3.93 -10.94
N ASP A 142 7.07 3.53 -11.50
CA ASP A 142 7.58 4.11 -12.75
C ASP A 142 6.76 3.69 -13.98
N TYR A 143 5.93 2.64 -13.87
CA TYR A 143 4.98 2.22 -14.89
C TYR A 143 3.59 2.87 -14.74
N LEU A 144 3.30 3.49 -13.60
CA LEU A 144 1.94 3.82 -13.22
C LEU A 144 1.75 5.31 -13.00
N THR A 145 0.55 5.80 -13.32
CA THR A 145 0.09 7.11 -12.84
C THR A 145 -0.57 6.92 -11.48
N LEU A 146 0.16 7.25 -10.42
CA LEU A 146 -0.35 7.08 -9.05
C LEU A 146 -1.46 8.10 -8.74
N PRO A 147 -2.57 7.66 -8.12
CA PRO A 147 -3.63 8.57 -7.69
C PRO A 147 -3.11 9.52 -6.61
N ARG A 148 -3.77 10.67 -6.49
CA ARG A 148 -3.48 11.59 -5.39
C ARG A 148 -3.99 11.00 -4.09
N LEU A 149 -3.40 11.44 -2.98
CA LEU A 149 -3.77 10.95 -1.65
C LEU A 149 -5.23 11.27 -1.31
N GLU A 150 -5.75 12.39 -1.82
CA GLU A 150 -7.14 12.80 -1.63
C GLU A 150 -8.11 11.84 -2.33
N ASP A 151 -7.75 11.37 -3.52
CA ASP A 151 -8.56 10.45 -4.31
C ASP A 151 -8.64 9.08 -3.60
N LEU A 152 -7.51 8.59 -3.07
CA LEU A 152 -7.44 7.35 -2.27
C LEU A 152 -8.26 7.40 -0.97
N LYS A 153 -8.47 8.60 -0.40
CA LYS A 153 -9.26 8.77 0.83
C LYS A 153 -10.75 8.79 0.57
N ARG A 154 -11.18 9.22 -0.62
CA ARG A 154 -12.61 9.27 -0.99
C ARG A 154 -13.16 7.87 -1.22
N GLU A 155 -12.39 7.02 -1.90
CA GLU A 155 -12.79 5.66 -2.24
C GLU A 155 -11.70 4.65 -1.82
N PRO A 156 -11.53 4.43 -0.51
CA PRO A 156 -10.49 3.54 -0.02
C PRO A 156 -10.83 2.09 -0.35
N SER A 157 -9.83 1.36 -0.82
CA SER A 157 -9.91 -0.05 -1.24
C SER A 157 -8.60 -0.76 -0.92
N GLY A 158 -8.63 -2.09 -0.78
CA GLY A 158 -7.44 -2.86 -0.42
C GLY A 158 -6.72 -2.32 0.82
N PHE A 159 -5.41 -2.06 0.71
CA PHE A 159 -4.58 -1.47 1.77
C PHE A 159 -4.99 -0.03 2.17
N GLY A 160 -5.71 0.69 1.30
CA GLY A 160 -6.18 2.06 1.54
C GLY A 160 -7.25 2.18 2.65
N ARG A 161 -8.05 1.12 2.88
CA ARG A 161 -9.08 1.10 3.94
C ARG A 161 -8.47 1.15 5.33
N ASN A 162 -7.47 0.31 5.60
CA ASN A 162 -6.72 0.34 6.85
C ASN A 162 -6.09 1.73 7.10
N CYS A 163 -5.49 2.33 6.07
CA CYS A 163 -4.92 3.67 6.17
C CYS A 163 -5.98 4.73 6.52
N THR A 164 -7.16 4.64 5.92
CA THR A 164 -8.27 5.58 6.13
C THR A 164 -8.87 5.44 7.53
N LEU A 165 -9.15 4.20 7.96
CA LEU A 165 -9.62 3.90 9.31
C LEU A 165 -8.63 4.43 10.35
N PHE A 166 -7.34 4.12 10.20
CA PHE A 166 -6.30 4.60 11.11
C PHE A 166 -6.23 6.13 11.19
N ASP A 167 -6.27 6.82 10.04
CA ASP A 167 -6.20 8.28 9.99
C ASP A 167 -7.41 8.96 10.61
N GLY A 168 -8.62 8.45 10.35
CA GLY A 168 -9.85 8.94 10.97
C GLY A 168 -9.84 8.71 12.48
N LEU A 169 -9.49 7.50 12.88
CA LEU A 169 -9.52 7.08 14.28
C LEU A 169 -8.53 7.86 15.14
N ARG A 170 -7.28 8.02 14.68
CA ARG A 170 -6.27 8.77 15.45
C ARG A 170 -6.61 10.25 15.60
N GLN A 171 -7.22 10.86 14.57
CA GLN A 171 -7.63 12.28 14.62
C GLN A 171 -8.77 12.51 15.60
N TRP A 172 -9.71 11.58 15.66
CA TRP A 172 -10.72 11.56 16.72
C TRP A 172 -10.06 11.35 18.08
N ALA A 173 -9.19 10.35 18.21
CA ALA A 173 -8.59 9.95 19.49
C ALA A 173 -7.78 11.08 20.13
N TYR A 174 -7.03 11.85 19.34
CA TYR A 174 -6.28 13.02 19.86
C TYR A 174 -7.18 14.08 20.51
N ARG A 175 -8.42 14.23 20.00
CA ARG A 175 -9.40 15.18 20.54
C ARG A 175 -10.14 14.59 21.74
N ALA A 176 -10.47 13.30 21.67
CA ALA A 176 -11.27 12.62 22.68
C ALA A 176 -10.50 12.32 23.98
N VAL A 177 -9.21 11.97 23.90
CA VAL A 177 -8.41 11.46 25.04
C VAL A 177 -8.44 12.37 26.28
N GLY A 178 -8.59 13.69 26.10
CA GLY A 178 -8.69 14.63 27.21
C GLY A 178 -9.86 14.33 28.16
N GLY A 179 -11.00 13.88 27.65
CA GLY A 179 -12.18 13.54 28.44
C GLY A 179 -12.11 12.18 29.15
N TYR A 180 -11.10 11.36 28.84
CA TYR A 180 -10.94 10.02 29.41
C TYR A 180 -9.81 9.95 30.47
N ARG A 181 -9.16 11.08 30.78
CA ARG A 181 -7.99 11.13 31.69
C ARG A 181 -8.31 10.72 33.13
N GLU A 182 -9.54 10.95 33.57
CA GLU A 182 -10.02 10.59 34.91
C GLU A 182 -10.63 9.17 34.95
N GLY A 183 -10.76 8.53 33.78
CA GLY A 183 -11.31 7.18 33.63
C GLY A 183 -10.24 6.09 33.57
N THR A 184 -10.67 4.87 33.20
CA THR A 184 -9.78 3.71 33.08
C THR A 184 -9.25 3.50 31.66
N VAL A 185 -8.13 2.78 31.55
CA VAL A 185 -7.53 2.41 30.25
C VAL A 185 -8.45 1.50 29.46
N GLU A 186 -9.24 0.69 30.14
CA GLU A 186 -10.23 -0.21 29.57
C GLU A 186 -11.38 0.58 28.95
N ALA A 187 -11.92 1.57 29.67
CA ALA A 187 -12.96 2.46 29.15
C ALA A 187 -12.47 3.25 27.92
N TRP A 188 -11.22 3.74 27.95
CA TRP A 188 -10.58 4.36 26.79
C TRP A 188 -10.46 3.39 25.61
N SER A 189 -9.98 2.17 25.86
CA SER A 189 -9.78 1.17 24.81
C SER A 189 -11.08 0.74 24.16
N GLN A 190 -12.15 0.61 24.95
CA GLN A 190 -13.49 0.31 24.45
C GLN A 190 -14.03 1.45 23.59
N ALA A 191 -13.93 2.70 24.06
CA ALA A 191 -14.38 3.88 23.30
C ALA A 191 -13.65 4.01 21.96
N VAL A 192 -12.34 3.74 21.92
CA VAL A 192 -11.57 3.74 20.66
C VAL A 192 -12.03 2.62 19.72
N TYR A 193 -12.33 1.44 20.25
CA TYR A 193 -12.85 0.33 19.44
C TYR A 193 -14.25 0.63 18.89
N ASP A 194 -15.17 1.16 19.70
CA ASP A 194 -16.52 1.52 19.27
C ASP A 194 -16.48 2.62 18.19
N GLN A 195 -15.58 3.60 18.34
CA GLN A 195 -15.35 4.60 17.31
C GLN A 195 -14.79 3.97 16.02
N ALA A 196 -13.87 3.00 16.13
CA ALA A 196 -13.32 2.31 14.96
C ALA A 196 -14.40 1.51 14.22
N MET A 197 -15.30 0.86 14.95
CA MET A 197 -16.48 0.20 14.38
C MET A 197 -17.37 1.20 13.62
N GLY A 198 -17.65 2.36 14.22
CA GLY A 198 -18.46 3.40 13.58
C GLY A 198 -17.82 4.01 12.33
N LEU A 199 -16.48 4.06 12.28
CA LEU A 199 -15.73 4.53 11.11
C LEU A 199 -15.61 3.47 9.99
N ASN A 200 -15.94 2.20 10.26
CA ASN A 200 -15.88 1.12 9.29
C ASN A 200 -17.11 1.08 8.37
N ASN A 201 -17.52 2.23 7.84
CA ASN A 201 -18.68 2.40 6.96
C ASN A 201 -18.32 2.32 5.47
N PHE A 202 -17.26 1.58 5.14
CA PHE A 202 -16.83 1.37 3.77
C PHE A 202 -17.87 0.53 3.00
N PRO A 203 -18.00 0.70 1.67
CA PRO A 203 -18.86 -0.15 0.85
C PRO A 203 -18.62 -1.65 1.08
N GLN A 204 -17.36 -2.02 1.33
CA GLN A 204 -16.98 -3.31 1.89
C GLN A 204 -16.22 -3.12 3.21
N PRO A 205 -16.88 -3.33 4.36
CA PRO A 205 -16.29 -3.17 5.68
C PRO A 205 -15.05 -4.07 5.90
N LEU A 206 -14.09 -3.57 6.68
CA LEU A 206 -12.97 -4.37 7.19
C LEU A 206 -13.48 -5.46 8.15
N MET A 207 -12.74 -6.56 8.25
CA MET A 207 -13.07 -7.62 9.21
C MET A 207 -12.79 -7.18 10.66
N ASP A 208 -13.52 -7.74 11.61
CA ASP A 208 -13.42 -7.38 13.04
C ASP A 208 -11.97 -7.45 13.58
N SER A 209 -11.19 -8.44 13.14
CA SER A 209 -9.79 -8.57 13.55
C SER A 209 -8.91 -7.39 13.09
N GLU A 210 -9.14 -6.82 11.90
CA GLU A 210 -8.43 -5.62 11.43
C GLU A 210 -8.85 -4.37 12.21
N ILE A 211 -10.14 -4.25 12.52
CA ILE A 211 -10.68 -3.15 13.33
C ILE A 211 -10.06 -3.20 14.72
N ARG A 212 -10.06 -4.36 15.37
CA ARG A 212 -9.43 -4.56 16.69
C ARG A 212 -7.95 -4.25 16.68
N ALA A 213 -7.21 -4.69 15.66
CA ALA A 213 -5.79 -4.41 15.54
C ALA A 213 -5.52 -2.89 15.44
N THR A 214 -6.28 -2.19 14.59
CA THR A 214 -6.18 -0.75 14.41
C THR A 214 -6.58 0.02 15.67
N ALA A 215 -7.70 -0.33 16.29
CA ALA A 215 -8.18 0.29 17.52
C ALA A 215 -7.20 0.11 18.68
N LYS A 216 -6.64 -1.10 18.84
CA LYS A 216 -5.64 -1.40 19.86
C LYS A 216 -4.36 -0.58 19.67
N SER A 217 -3.90 -0.46 18.42
CA SER A 217 -2.73 0.36 18.08
C SER A 217 -2.94 1.83 18.48
N VAL A 218 -4.04 2.42 18.02
CA VAL A 218 -4.35 3.84 18.29
C VAL A 218 -4.57 4.06 19.78
N SER A 219 -5.37 3.22 20.43
CA SER A 219 -5.65 3.32 21.87
C SER A 219 -4.37 3.35 22.70
N LYS A 220 -3.51 2.33 22.53
CA LYS A 220 -2.26 2.20 23.28
C LYS A 220 -1.33 3.39 23.05
N TRP A 221 -1.16 3.78 21.79
CA TRP A 221 -0.24 4.88 21.45
C TRP A 221 -0.74 6.21 22.01
N VAL A 222 -2.04 6.52 21.84
CA VAL A 222 -2.61 7.77 22.32
C VAL A 222 -2.59 7.83 23.85
N TRP A 223 -2.97 6.76 24.53
CA TRP A 223 -2.94 6.73 25.99
C TRP A 223 -1.54 6.97 26.54
N LYS A 224 -0.52 6.31 25.97
CA LYS A 224 0.88 6.48 26.36
C LYS A 224 1.38 7.93 26.27
N HIS A 225 0.92 8.69 25.29
CA HIS A 225 1.44 10.03 25.00
C HIS A 225 0.51 11.17 25.44
N PHE A 226 -0.78 10.92 25.64
CA PHE A 226 -1.79 11.94 25.92
C PHE A 226 -2.78 11.57 27.03
N GLY A 227 -2.70 10.33 27.56
CA GLY A 227 -3.59 9.82 28.61
C GLY A 227 -3.44 10.55 29.95
N THR A 228 -2.33 11.28 30.15
CA THR A 228 -2.16 12.20 31.28
C THR A 228 -1.72 13.58 30.79
N GLY A 229 -1.97 14.62 31.59
CA GLY A 229 -1.49 15.98 31.31
C GLY A 229 0.03 16.04 31.14
N ALA A 230 0.77 15.40 32.06
CA ALA A 230 2.23 15.34 32.01
C ALA A 230 2.76 14.63 30.74
N ALA A 231 2.14 13.51 30.33
CA ALA A 231 2.55 12.83 29.10
C ALA A 231 2.39 13.73 27.86
N ALA A 232 1.29 14.49 27.79
CA ALA A 232 1.02 15.42 26.70
C ALA A 232 2.07 16.55 26.62
N GLU A 233 2.49 17.08 27.77
CA GLU A 233 3.53 18.12 27.85
C GLU A 233 4.90 17.61 27.40
N VAL A 234 5.28 16.42 27.87
CA VAL A 234 6.53 15.74 27.46
C VAL A 234 6.54 15.51 25.95
N PHE A 235 5.43 15.02 25.39
CA PHE A 235 5.30 14.81 23.95
C PHE A 235 5.43 16.13 23.17
N SER A 236 4.70 17.18 23.58
CA SER A 236 4.75 18.51 22.94
C SER A 236 6.16 19.07 22.91
N THR A 237 6.86 19.03 24.04
CA THR A 237 8.24 19.52 24.17
C THR A 237 9.20 18.73 23.27
N THR A 238 9.08 17.40 23.27
CA THR A 238 9.88 16.52 22.42
C THR A 238 9.68 16.81 20.93
N GLN A 239 8.44 17.07 20.49
CA GLN A 239 8.14 17.41 19.10
C GLN A 239 8.75 18.75 18.69
N LYS A 240 8.69 19.78 19.54
CA LYS A 240 9.32 21.09 19.27
C LYS A 240 10.83 20.95 19.04
N ILE A 241 11.52 20.16 19.86
CA ILE A 241 12.96 19.89 19.71
C ILE A 241 13.25 19.17 18.38
N ARG A 242 12.46 18.15 18.04
CA ARG A 242 12.62 17.39 16.78
C ARG A 242 12.41 18.27 15.55
N GLN A 243 11.40 19.14 15.56
CA GLN A 243 11.13 20.07 14.46
C GLN A 243 12.31 21.02 14.22
N LYS A 244 12.86 21.62 15.29
CA LYS A 244 14.05 22.49 15.19
C LYS A 244 15.25 21.77 14.57
N ARG A 245 15.54 20.55 15.01
CA ARG A 245 16.64 19.73 14.45
C ARG A 245 16.41 19.35 12.98
N GLY A 246 15.16 19.06 12.60
CA GLY A 246 14.79 18.72 11.23
C GLY A 246 14.95 19.90 10.26
N ALA A 247 14.55 21.10 10.69
CA ALA A 247 14.72 22.33 9.91
C ALA A 247 16.20 22.62 9.60
N ALA A 248 17.08 22.42 10.59
CA ALA A 248 18.52 22.64 10.42
C ALA A 248 19.21 21.67 9.42
N LYS A 249 18.62 20.50 9.12
CA LYS A 249 19.20 19.48 8.23
C LYS A 249 18.76 19.57 6.76
N LYS A 250 17.74 20.36 6.43
CA LYS A 250 17.23 20.42 5.05
C LYS A 250 18.12 21.34 4.18
N ARG A 251 18.92 20.74 3.29
CA ARG A 251 19.51 21.45 2.14
C ARG A 251 18.40 21.74 1.12
N ALA A 252 18.29 22.98 0.65
CA ALA A 252 17.38 23.33 -0.44
C ALA A 252 17.95 22.79 -1.76
N ILE A 253 17.21 21.90 -2.41
CA ILE A 253 17.50 21.44 -3.78
C ILE A 253 17.05 22.54 -4.73
N LYS A 254 17.86 22.85 -5.74
CA LYS A 254 17.53 23.85 -6.77
C LYS A 254 17.05 23.14 -8.04
N THR A 255 16.19 23.79 -8.81
CA THR A 255 15.73 23.29 -10.12
C THR A 255 16.90 22.95 -11.06
N ALA A 256 17.97 23.75 -11.02
CA ALA A 256 19.18 23.51 -11.82
C ALA A 256 19.86 22.16 -11.52
N ASP A 257 19.83 21.70 -10.26
CA ASP A 257 20.41 20.41 -9.87
C ASP A 257 19.64 19.26 -10.53
N VAL A 258 18.31 19.38 -10.60
CA VAL A 258 17.42 18.39 -11.22
C VAL A 258 17.61 18.32 -12.73
N VAL A 259 17.66 19.47 -13.41
CA VAL A 259 17.89 19.53 -14.85
C VAL A 259 19.26 18.94 -15.22
N THR A 260 20.31 19.26 -14.45
CA THR A 260 21.66 18.72 -14.67
C THR A 260 21.70 17.20 -14.54
N ALA A 261 21.01 16.65 -13.54
CA ALA A 261 20.93 15.20 -13.35
C ALA A 261 20.15 14.50 -14.47
N ILE A 262 19.07 15.10 -14.98
CA ILE A 262 18.34 14.58 -16.14
C ILE A 262 19.26 14.55 -17.38
N ALA A 263 19.94 15.65 -17.68
CA ALA A 263 20.87 15.74 -18.82
C ALA A 263 21.99 14.69 -18.73
N LYS A 264 22.51 14.44 -17.52
CA LYS A 264 23.54 13.41 -17.28
C LYS A 264 23.04 11.99 -17.59
N LEU A 265 21.80 11.66 -17.22
CA LEU A 265 21.21 10.35 -17.54
C LEU A 265 20.98 10.19 -19.04
N GLN A 266 20.55 11.26 -19.73
CA GLN A 266 20.40 11.27 -21.19
C GLN A 266 21.73 11.01 -21.89
N ALA A 267 22.80 11.71 -21.50
CA ALA A 267 24.13 11.54 -22.08
C ALA A 267 24.69 10.11 -21.89
N GLN A 268 24.24 9.39 -20.85
CA GLN A 268 24.62 8.01 -20.58
C GLN A 268 23.73 6.97 -21.28
N GLY A 269 22.71 7.39 -22.03
CA GLY A 269 21.73 6.49 -22.64
C GLY A 269 20.88 5.72 -21.63
N LYS A 270 20.85 6.16 -20.37
CA LYS A 270 20.07 5.51 -19.30
C LYS A 270 18.65 6.08 -19.26
N ARG A 271 17.69 5.25 -18.87
CA ARG A 271 16.30 5.69 -18.64
C ARG A 271 16.27 6.83 -17.62
N VAL A 272 15.73 7.97 -18.01
CA VAL A 272 15.47 9.09 -17.09
C VAL A 272 14.25 8.76 -16.25
N SER A 273 14.47 8.23 -15.04
CA SER A 273 13.45 8.03 -14.02
C SER A 273 13.66 8.97 -12.84
N LYS A 274 12.60 9.25 -12.08
CA LYS A 274 12.70 10.05 -10.86
C LYS A 274 13.59 9.37 -9.82
N THR A 275 13.63 8.04 -9.81
CA THR A 275 14.50 7.24 -8.93
C THR A 275 15.98 7.48 -9.28
N ALA A 276 16.34 7.36 -10.57
CA ALA A 276 17.72 7.57 -11.02
C ALA A 276 18.19 9.02 -10.78
N VAL A 277 17.32 10.01 -11.00
CA VAL A 277 17.64 11.42 -10.70
C VAL A 277 17.79 11.66 -9.20
N ALA A 278 16.95 11.03 -8.37
CA ALA A 278 17.04 11.15 -6.92
C ALA A 278 18.34 10.58 -6.36
N GLU A 279 18.83 9.47 -6.91
CA GLU A 279 20.13 8.88 -6.57
C GLU A 279 21.30 9.81 -6.89
N ILE A 280 21.29 10.47 -8.07
CA ILE A 280 22.34 11.41 -8.47
C ILE A 280 22.41 12.63 -7.53
N ILE A 281 21.25 13.17 -7.14
CA ILE A 281 21.17 14.41 -6.34
C ILE A 281 21.30 14.12 -4.84
N GLY A 282 21.11 12.86 -4.42
CA GLY A 282 21.08 12.49 -3.01
C GLY A 282 19.82 12.97 -2.31
N CYS A 283 18.66 12.90 -3.00
CA CYS A 283 17.36 13.28 -2.45
C CYS A 283 16.36 12.12 -2.50
N SER A 284 15.16 12.31 -1.96
CA SER A 284 14.09 11.31 -2.11
C SER A 284 13.36 11.49 -3.45
N GLN A 285 13.01 10.38 -4.11
CA GLN A 285 12.14 10.37 -5.29
C GLN A 285 10.82 11.14 -5.06
N GLN A 286 10.30 11.08 -3.83
CA GLN A 286 9.07 11.78 -3.44
C GLN A 286 9.23 13.31 -3.45
N ASN A 287 10.43 13.83 -3.15
CA ASN A 287 10.73 15.26 -3.27
C ASN A 287 10.62 15.70 -4.74
N LEU A 288 11.20 14.92 -5.66
CA LEU A 288 11.12 15.16 -7.10
C LEU A 288 9.69 15.07 -7.62
N SER A 289 8.93 14.04 -7.21
CA SER A 289 7.52 13.90 -7.58
C SER A 289 6.65 15.07 -7.10
N LYS A 290 6.96 15.68 -5.95
CA LYS A 290 6.13 16.74 -5.38
C LYS A 290 6.44 18.13 -5.92
N HIS A 291 7.72 18.41 -6.17
CA HIS A 291 8.18 19.77 -6.46
C HIS A 291 8.71 19.95 -7.88
N TYR A 292 9.00 18.85 -8.59
CA TYR A 292 9.72 18.88 -9.86
C TYR A 292 9.09 17.96 -10.92
N ALA A 293 7.83 17.52 -10.75
CA ALA A 293 7.17 16.59 -11.66
C ALA A 293 7.12 17.10 -13.11
N ASP A 294 6.89 18.41 -13.28
CA ASP A 294 6.75 19.04 -14.60
C ASP A 294 8.02 18.91 -15.46
N LEU A 295 9.20 18.83 -14.84
CA LEU A 295 10.46 18.62 -15.55
C LEU A 295 10.51 17.23 -16.21
N PHE A 296 9.94 16.21 -15.57
CA PHE A 296 9.90 14.85 -16.12
C PHE A 296 8.82 14.70 -17.19
N VAL A 297 7.70 15.40 -17.05
CA VAL A 297 6.65 15.45 -18.09
C VAL A 297 7.17 16.15 -19.34
N SER A 298 7.86 17.28 -19.17
CA SER A 298 8.47 18.03 -20.27
C SER A 298 9.52 17.20 -21.01
N TYR A 299 10.36 16.47 -20.27
CA TYR A 299 11.31 15.50 -20.85
C TYR A 299 10.61 14.43 -21.69
N LYS A 300 9.56 13.77 -21.16
CA LYS A 300 8.86 12.71 -21.89
C LYS A 300 8.29 13.20 -23.23
N LYS A 301 7.75 14.43 -23.27
CA LYS A 301 7.24 15.06 -24.50
C LYS A 301 8.35 15.28 -25.54
N GLN A 302 9.52 15.73 -25.10
CA GLN A 302 10.67 15.97 -25.99
C GLN A 302 11.28 14.68 -26.54
N SER A 303 11.19 13.55 -25.82
CA SER A 303 11.73 12.26 -26.30
C SER A 303 10.80 11.49 -27.24
N THR A 304 9.55 11.95 -27.43
CA THR A 304 8.56 11.35 -28.35
C THR A 304 8.43 12.11 -29.66
N THR A 305 9.17 13.22 -29.81
CA THR A 305 9.23 14.03 -31.03
C THR A 305 10.57 13.78 -31.72
#